data_AF-A0A087B4Z7-F1
#
_entry.id   AF-A0A087B4Z7-F1
#
_cell.length_a   1.000
_cell.length_b   1.000
_cell.length_c   1.000
_cell.angle_alpha   90.00
_cell.angle_beta   90.00
_cell.angle_gamma   90.00
#
_symmetry.space_group_name_H-M   'P 1'
#
loop_
_entity.id
_entity.type
_entity.pdbx_description
1 polymer ?
#
loop_
_entity_poly.entity_id
_entity_poly.type
_entity_poly.pdbx_seq_one_letter_code
_entity_poly.pdbx_strand_id
1 'polypeptide(L)'
;MNNWKPVPGNHETWWDEAKLGDRITITEIINPECTVTSTGIIRDITNEWWNDEVRVFQLGDGSHRFYAGVGRVFDPTRQFIQKLERKED
;
A
#
# COMPACT_ATOMS: atom_id res chain seq x y z
N MET A 1 -11.27 -20.03 -5.05
CA MET A 1 -10.29 -19.37 -4.15
C MET A 1 -9.69 -18.21 -4.92
N ASN A 2 -9.55 -17.02 -4.31
CA ASN A 2 -9.00 -15.87 -5.02
C ASN A 2 -7.47 -16.03 -5.16
N ASN A 3 -6.99 -16.22 -6.39
CA ASN A 3 -5.58 -16.46 -6.72
C ASN A 3 -4.75 -15.17 -6.61
N TRP A 4 -4.42 -14.74 -5.39
CA TRP A 4 -3.45 -13.67 -5.17
C TRP A 4 -2.06 -14.28 -4.96
N LYS A 5 -1.07 -13.80 -5.71
CA LYS A 5 0.33 -14.19 -5.54
C LYS A 5 1.17 -13.01 -5.06
N PRO A 6 2.11 -13.24 -4.13
CA PRO A 6 3.08 -12.22 -3.76
C PRO A 6 3.88 -11.75 -4.97
N VAL A 7 4.01 -10.43 -5.13
CA VAL A 7 4.96 -9.81 -6.05
C VAL A 7 6.32 -9.77 -5.33
N PRO A 8 7.37 -10.43 -5.85
CA PRO A 8 8.71 -10.37 -5.26
C PRO A 8 9.19 -8.92 -5.16
N GLY A 9 9.84 -8.55 -4.05
CA GLY A 9 10.33 -7.20 -3.87
C GLY A 9 10.37 -6.77 -2.40
N ASN A 10 10.49 -5.47 -2.20
CA ASN A 10 10.44 -4.78 -0.92
C ASN A 10 9.61 -3.50 -1.04
N HIS A 11 9.56 -2.71 0.03
CA HIS A 11 8.85 -1.45 0.09
C HIS A 11 9.06 -0.54 -1.13
N GLU A 12 10.31 -0.27 -1.49
CA GLU A 12 10.66 0.71 -2.53
C GLU A 12 10.30 0.17 -3.92
N THR A 13 10.56 -1.11 -4.19
CA THR A 13 10.18 -1.73 -5.47
C THR A 13 8.66 -1.82 -5.61
N TRP A 14 7.95 -2.14 -4.53
CA TRP A 14 6.49 -2.16 -4.54
C TRP A 14 5.88 -0.77 -4.66
N TRP A 15 6.53 0.27 -4.15
CA TRP A 15 6.10 1.64 -4.35
C TRP A 15 6.03 1.97 -5.84
N ASP A 16 7.04 1.58 -6.61
CA ASP A 16 7.08 1.76 -8.06
C ASP A 16 6.11 0.83 -8.82
N GLU A 17 6.02 -0.44 -8.42
CA GLU A 17 5.30 -1.50 -9.16
C GLU A 17 3.79 -1.61 -8.86
N ALA A 18 3.34 -1.08 -7.73
CA ALA A 18 1.93 -1.16 -7.33
C ALA A 18 1.03 -0.51 -8.38
N LYS A 19 -0.06 -1.20 -8.74
CA LYS A 19 -1.04 -0.72 -9.72
C LYS A 19 -2.47 -1.04 -9.32
N LEU A 20 -3.42 -0.40 -10.02
CA LEU A 20 -4.86 -0.62 -9.81
C LEU A 20 -5.21 -2.11 -9.88
N GLY A 21 -6.03 -2.56 -8.94
CA GLY A 21 -6.46 -3.94 -8.84
C GLY A 21 -5.48 -4.87 -8.11
N ASP A 22 -4.23 -4.46 -7.84
CA ASP A 22 -3.36 -5.21 -6.93
C ASP A 22 -3.95 -5.20 -5.51
N ARG A 23 -3.59 -6.22 -4.72
CA ARG A 23 -3.86 -6.26 -3.29
C ARG A 23 -2.60 -5.87 -2.54
N ILE A 24 -2.66 -4.81 -1.76
CA ILE A 24 -1.51 -4.26 -1.04
C ILE A 24 -1.77 -4.31 0.47
N THR A 25 -0.73 -4.64 1.22
CA THR A 25 -0.70 -4.58 2.68
C THR A 25 0.20 -3.43 3.10
N ILE A 26 -0.37 -2.49 3.85
CA ILE A 26 0.32 -1.31 4.37
C ILE A 26 0.29 -1.38 5.89
N THR A 27 1.44 -1.10 6.50
CA THR A 27 1.55 -0.95 7.95
C THR A 27 1.69 0.53 8.29
N GLU A 28 0.87 0.99 9.22
CA GLU A 28 0.86 2.31 9.80
C GLU A 28 1.36 2.25 11.24
N ILE A 29 2.27 3.17 11.57
CA ILE A 29 2.79 3.35 12.92
C ILE A 29 2.06 4.54 13.53
N ILE A 30 1.08 4.29 14.40
CA ILE A 30 0.32 5.35 15.08
C ILE A 30 1.20 5.94 16.20
N ASN A 31 1.92 5.07 16.91
CA ASN A 31 2.94 5.41 17.90
C ASN A 31 3.88 4.19 18.09
N PRO A 32 4.99 4.30 18.86
CA PRO A 32 5.95 3.21 19.03
C PRO A 32 5.40 1.89 19.58
N GLU A 33 4.21 1.91 20.19
CA GLU A 33 3.55 0.74 20.80
C GLU A 33 2.32 0.28 20.00
N CYS A 34 1.92 1.03 18.97
CA CYS A 34 0.69 0.80 18.23
C CYS A 34 0.95 0.83 16.73
N THR A 35 0.93 -0.36 16.15
CA THR A 35 1.05 -0.59 14.71
C THR A 35 -0.24 -1.18 14.17
N VAL A 36 -0.75 -0.63 13.08
CA VAL A 36 -1.95 -1.14 12.39
C VAL A 36 -1.54 -1.61 11.00
N THR A 37 -1.89 -2.85 10.68
CA THR A 37 -1.67 -3.42 9.35
C THR A 37 -3.01 -3.55 8.64
N SER A 38 -3.12 -2.90 7.49
CA SER A 38 -4.33 -2.88 6.67
C SER A 38 -4.04 -3.52 5.32
N THR A 39 -4.94 -4.38 4.85
CA THR A 39 -4.83 -4.99 3.52
C THR A 39 -6.05 -4.65 2.69
N GLY A 40 -5.85 -4.15 1.47
CA GLY A 40 -6.94 -3.78 0.58
C GLY A 40 -6.57 -3.89 -0.89
N ILE A 41 -7.59 -3.82 -1.76
CA ILE A 41 -7.39 -3.73 -3.21
C ILE A 41 -7.16 -2.26 -3.56
N ILE A 42 -6.14 -1.98 -4.35
CA ILE A 42 -5.84 -0.64 -4.86
C ILE A 42 -6.93 -0.23 -5.85
N ARG A 43 -7.62 0.86 -5.52
CA ARG A 43 -8.68 1.46 -6.35
C ARG A 43 -8.21 2.71 -7.07
N ASP A 44 -7.30 3.45 -6.45
CA ASP A 44 -6.68 4.63 -7.03
C ASP A 44 -5.27 4.81 -6.46
N ILE A 45 -4.41 5.45 -7.25
CA ILE A 45 -3.05 5.85 -6.86
C ILE A 45 -2.85 7.28 -7.34
N THR A 46 -2.61 8.19 -6.40
CA THR A 46 -2.29 9.58 -6.68
C THR A 46 -1.02 9.98 -5.93
N ASN A 47 -0.38 11.08 -6.31
CA ASN A 47 0.65 11.68 -5.49
C ASN A 47 0.02 12.68 -4.51
N GLU A 48 0.65 12.91 -3.36
CA GLU A 48 0.30 14.07 -2.55
C GLU A 48 0.58 15.37 -3.31
N TRP A 49 -0.36 16.32 -3.24
CA TRP A 49 -0.31 17.58 -3.99
C TRP A 49 0.94 18.45 -3.73
N TRP A 50 1.64 18.20 -2.62
CA TRP A 50 2.82 18.95 -2.18
C TRP A 50 4.11 18.10 -2.15
N ASN A 51 4.01 16.79 -2.43
CA ASN A 51 5.15 15.89 -2.37
C ASN A 51 4.99 14.69 -3.32
N ASP A 52 5.68 14.74 -4.46
CA ASP A 52 5.69 13.66 -5.45
C ASP A 52 6.38 12.38 -4.97
N GLU A 53 7.11 12.44 -3.85
CA GLU A 53 7.71 11.27 -3.21
C GLU A 53 6.75 10.56 -2.25
N VAL A 54 5.49 11.02 -2.12
CA VAL A 54 4.44 10.35 -1.36
C VAL A 54 3.29 9.97 -2.29
N ARG A 55 3.00 8.66 -2.35
CA ARG A 55 1.81 8.13 -3.03
C ARG A 55 0.67 7.95 -2.04
N VAL A 56 -0.50 8.41 -2.41
CA VAL A 56 -1.75 8.13 -1.72
C VAL A 56 -2.44 6.95 -2.41
N PHE A 57 -2.50 5.82 -1.72
CA PHE A 57 -3.23 4.64 -2.14
C PHE A 57 -4.65 4.70 -1.59
N GLN A 58 -5.66 4.72 -2.48
CA GLN A 58 -7.04 4.47 -2.07
C GLN A 58 -7.30 2.97 -2.08
N LEU A 59 -7.57 2.40 -0.91
CA LEU A 59 -7.74 0.96 -0.70
C LEU A 59 -9.18 0.62 -0.32
N GLY A 60 -9.70 -0.50 -0.81
CA GLY A 60 -11.04 -0.93 -0.40
C GLY A 60 -11.71 -2.04 -1.22
N ASP A 61 -12.76 -2.62 -0.65
CA ASP A 61 -13.55 -3.71 -1.21
C ASP A 61 -14.94 -3.25 -1.70
N GLY A 62 -15.04 -2.07 -2.31
CA GLY A 62 -16.29 -1.56 -2.86
C GLY A 62 -17.31 -1.07 -1.82
N SER A 63 -17.28 -1.63 -0.61
CA SER A 63 -18.14 -1.24 0.52
C SER A 63 -17.44 -0.29 1.50
N HIS A 64 -16.13 -0.47 1.70
CA HIS A 64 -15.30 0.37 2.57
C HIS A 64 -14.11 0.93 1.79
N ARG A 65 -13.73 2.18 2.06
CA ARG A 65 -12.56 2.84 1.48
C ARG A 65 -11.75 3.52 2.55
N PHE A 66 -10.44 3.39 2.46
CA PHE A 66 -9.48 4.12 3.28
C PHE A 66 -8.30 4.56 2.42
N TYR A 67 -7.54 5.55 2.90
CA TYR A 67 -6.41 6.12 2.20
C TYR A 67 -5.14 5.88 3.01
N ALA A 68 -4.04 5.60 2.32
CA ALA A 68 -2.72 5.45 2.93
C ALA A 68 -1.70 6.28 2.16
N GLY A 69 -1.05 7.22 2.84
CA GLY A 69 0.01 8.08 2.30
C GLY A 69 1.36 7.44 2.57
N VAL A 70 2.02 6.96 1.53
CA VAL A 70 3.23 6.16 1.63
C VAL A 70 4.37 6.86 0.89
N GLY A 71 5.42 7.19 1.64
CA GLY A 71 6.66 7.73 1.09
C GLY A 71 7.41 6.70 0.23
N ARG A 72 8.23 7.18 -0.71
CA ARG A 72 9.06 6.32 -1.56
C ARG A 72 10.17 5.61 -0.78
N VAL A 73 10.83 6.33 0.12
CA VAL A 73 11.91 5.80 0.95
C VAL A 73 11.32 5.12 2.17
N PHE A 74 11.81 3.93 2.48
CA PHE A 74 11.35 3.20 3.67
C PHE A 74 11.71 3.96 4.95
N ASP A 75 10.68 4.27 5.75
CA ASP A 75 10.81 4.82 7.09
C ASP A 75 9.94 3.98 8.05
N PRO A 76 10.55 3.21 8.98
CA PRO A 76 9.81 2.35 9.90
C PRO A 76 9.05 3.13 10.98
N THR A 77 9.11 4.46 10.98
CA THR A 77 8.32 5.33 11.85
C THR A 77 7.08 5.90 11.14
N ARG A 78 6.92 5.62 9.84
CA ARG A 78 5.81 6.10 9.00
C ARG A 78 5.07 4.92 8.35
N GLN A 79 4.05 5.23 7.55
CA GLN A 79 3.35 4.23 6.77
C GLN A 79 4.26 3.62 5.69
N PHE A 80 4.30 2.29 5.60
CA PHE A 80 5.09 1.58 4.59
C PHE A 80 4.37 0.36 4.02
N ILE A 81 4.67 0.05 2.76
CA ILE A 81 4.23 -1.18 2.09
C ILE A 81 4.96 -2.38 2.69
N GLN A 82 4.20 -3.31 3.28
CA GLN A 82 4.72 -4.55 3.84
C GLN A 82 4.60 -5.73 2.86
N LYS A 83 3.64 -5.67 1.94
CA LYS A 83 3.42 -6.72 0.94
C LYS A 83 2.64 -6.17 -0.25
N LEU A 84 2.97 -6.65 -1.44
CA LEU A 84 2.18 -6.47 -2.66
C LEU A 84 1.80 -7.84 -3.23
N GLU A 85 0.55 -8.00 -3.64
CA GLU A 85 0.03 -9.22 -4.25
C GLU A 85 -0.76 -8.89 -5.52
N ARG A 86 -0.67 -9.79 -6.50
CA ARG A 86 -1.33 -9.64 -7.80
C ARG A 86 -2.20 -10.84 -8.09
N LYS A 87 -3.36 -10.62 -8.74
CA LYS A 87 -4.18 -11.72 -9.24
C LYS A 87 -3.43 -12.43 -10.36
N GLU A 88 -3.31 -13.75 -10.26
CA GLU A 88 -3.02 -14.57 -11.44
C GLU A 88 -4.28 -14.68 -12.28
N ASP A 89 -4.12 -14.51 -13.58
CA ASP A 89 -5.17 -14.76 -14.58
C ASP A 89 -5.53 -16.25 -14.66
#